data_AF-A0A953M8V2-F1
#
_entry.id   AF-A0A953M8V2-F1
#
_cell.length_a   1.000
_cell.length_b   1.000
_cell.length_c   1.000
_cell.angle_alpha   90.00
_cell.angle_beta   90.00
_cell.angle_gamma   90.00
#
_symmetry.space_group_name_H-M   'P 1'
#
loop_
_entity.id
_entity.type
_entity.pdbx_description
1 polymer ?
#
loop_
_entity_poly.entity_id
_entity_poly.type
_entity_poly.pdbx_seq_one_letter_code
_entity_poly.pdbx_strand_id
1 'polypeptide(L)'
;TSKLDWTSPDAAIIVWDAKTLDNQLPYTGALGGSISVSGADGTTTFLSSAAFVAGASSEISLYGSALNSTARIEAPVVDSHGEVNVTGIGVIDAPLIALRGQATIDADGMLAMPANAIIFDSFVVTPNGEGGTIQMAKAGSTLSVIGGQSLITLGVGGEFDLDGAGDKTVNIADGSSLILDVEKLETGNFEFFNGTLNIDGLLHVETYDPGNKWPNAGAINLEGGEVTGRAVKNNGVITGHGSFGASVSNNGEIVADGGTLFFANLDLDGDDAPETGVIRAETGDIVITSPPTDTVFPFNGTMSIGDGVGVREVVEMNFPIRITDNPDGVGVLTMNGGFLRAKRVELDQTLAFTGDSLIRASGEGSIDRVVFGSGGTSTITGTLELEGDVWITPTAAFEGEGLLKGVSTGKRFFIQEGANTSDVSVEAAGEVILWGTLYETGEVHVANLTLRPTSTLDADISGLAADDAHDRYRVADDASIDGTLVLNWAGQGDAPTGETYTILTAGSVSGSFDTVDDSTLGFNRRAFVTVNPDSIEVFVTCLTDLNGDGLLDLSDITAFTQAFQNNDPLADLAQPEGLFDLADINTFVSLFQSGCN
;
A
#
# COMPACT_ATOMS: atom_id res chain seq x y z
N THR A 1 59.30 -33.36 1.74
CA THR A 1 58.37 -34.51 1.60
C THR A 1 57.65 -34.82 2.89
N SER A 2 58.14 -34.36 4.05
CA SER A 2 57.40 -34.45 5.31
C SER A 2 56.07 -33.70 5.22
N LYS A 3 54.98 -34.38 5.57
CA LYS A 3 53.66 -33.80 5.76
C LYS A 3 53.23 -34.02 7.19
N LEU A 4 52.52 -33.07 7.78
CA LEU A 4 51.86 -33.28 9.06
C LEU A 4 50.55 -34.04 8.79
N ASP A 5 50.41 -35.24 9.37
CA ASP A 5 49.15 -35.98 9.37
C ASP A 5 48.42 -35.67 10.67
N TRP A 6 47.40 -34.83 10.56
CA TRP A 6 46.54 -34.43 11.67
C TRP A 6 45.12 -35.01 11.52
N THR A 7 44.93 -35.99 10.63
CA THR A 7 43.63 -36.61 10.39
C THR A 7 43.19 -37.53 11.53
N SER A 8 44.12 -37.87 12.43
CA SER A 8 43.82 -38.67 13.62
C SER A 8 42.81 -37.93 14.51
N PRO A 9 41.78 -38.62 15.04
CA PRO A 9 40.91 -38.07 16.09
C PRO A 9 41.67 -37.70 17.37
N ASP A 10 42.86 -38.28 17.58
CA ASP A 10 43.72 -37.99 18.73
C ASP A 10 44.74 -36.86 18.46
N ALA A 11 44.72 -36.25 17.26
CA ALA A 11 45.61 -35.13 16.96
C ALA A 11 45.26 -33.92 17.84
N ALA A 12 46.25 -33.35 18.53
CA ALA A 12 46.05 -32.16 19.36
C ALA A 12 47.11 -31.10 19.05
N ILE A 13 46.66 -29.90 18.69
CA ILE A 13 47.51 -28.71 18.52
C ILE A 13 47.19 -27.75 19.65
N ILE A 14 48.21 -27.29 20.34
CA ILE A 14 48.05 -26.51 21.57
C ILE A 14 49.02 -25.32 21.50
N VAL A 15 48.48 -24.09 21.46
CA VAL A 15 49.25 -22.84 21.41
C VAL A 15 48.85 -21.95 22.58
N TRP A 16 49.79 -21.57 23.44
CA TRP A 16 49.54 -20.90 24.73
C TRP A 16 50.35 -19.61 24.88
N ASP A 17 49.95 -18.74 25.80
CA ASP A 17 50.77 -17.66 26.40
C ASP A 17 51.42 -16.68 25.41
N ALA A 18 50.61 -16.04 24.57
CA ALA A 18 51.04 -15.03 23.60
C ALA A 18 52.17 -15.53 22.68
N LYS A 19 52.07 -16.78 22.27
CA LYS A 19 52.97 -17.40 21.29
C LYS A 19 52.31 -17.49 19.93
N THR A 20 53.16 -17.46 18.91
CA THR A 20 52.79 -17.78 17.54
C THR A 20 53.34 -19.15 17.18
N LEU A 21 52.46 -20.10 16.84
CA LEU A 21 52.83 -21.33 16.15
C LEU A 21 52.68 -21.10 14.65
N ASP A 22 53.80 -20.97 13.94
CA ASP A 22 53.82 -20.83 12.49
C ASP A 22 54.00 -22.19 11.81
N ASN A 23 52.91 -22.73 11.25
CA ASN A 23 52.89 -23.97 10.51
C ASN A 23 53.16 -23.73 9.02
N GLN A 24 54.41 -23.99 8.64
CA GLN A 24 54.89 -23.96 7.25
C GLN A 24 54.87 -25.35 6.58
N LEU A 25 54.38 -26.38 7.27
CA LEU A 25 54.34 -27.74 6.73
C LEU A 25 53.02 -27.97 5.98
N PRO A 26 53.06 -28.51 4.75
CA PRO A 26 51.84 -29.00 4.12
C PRO A 26 51.28 -30.17 4.94
N TYR A 27 50.01 -30.13 5.27
CA TYR A 27 49.29 -31.24 5.88
C TYR A 27 48.33 -31.90 4.88
N THR A 28 47.89 -33.12 5.20
CA THR A 28 46.92 -33.87 4.39
C THR A 28 45.63 -34.08 5.15
N GLY A 29 44.51 -33.88 4.47
CA GLY A 29 43.18 -34.08 5.04
C GLY A 29 42.75 -32.99 6.01
N ALA A 30 41.57 -33.17 6.59
CA ALA A 30 41.03 -32.31 7.64
C ALA A 30 41.59 -32.72 9.01
N LEU A 31 41.69 -31.78 9.94
CA LEU A 31 41.99 -32.06 11.35
C LEU A 31 40.93 -33.03 11.90
N GLY A 32 41.36 -34.16 12.47
CA GLY A 32 40.46 -35.14 13.07
C GLY A 32 40.18 -34.89 14.55
N GLY A 33 41.15 -34.32 15.27
CA GLY A 33 41.11 -34.06 16.71
C GLY A 33 40.95 -32.58 17.04
N SER A 34 41.72 -32.04 17.97
CA SER A 34 41.52 -30.69 18.51
C SER A 34 42.65 -29.69 18.21
N ILE A 35 42.28 -28.42 18.13
CA ILE A 35 43.20 -27.28 18.22
C ILE A 35 42.73 -26.35 19.34
N SER A 36 43.65 -26.01 20.25
CA SER A 36 43.40 -25.07 21.32
C SER A 36 44.40 -23.92 21.23
N VAL A 37 43.89 -22.71 20.99
CA VAL A 37 44.66 -21.46 21.00
C VAL A 37 44.23 -20.68 22.23
N SER A 38 45.13 -20.52 23.19
CA SER A 38 44.84 -19.89 24.47
C SER A 38 45.81 -18.74 24.77
N GLY A 39 45.29 -17.58 25.16
CA GLY A 39 46.07 -16.41 25.52
C GLY A 39 45.69 -15.89 26.91
N ALA A 40 46.66 -15.86 27.82
CA ALA A 40 46.49 -15.21 29.11
C ALA A 40 46.72 -13.69 29.04
N ASP A 41 47.80 -13.28 28.37
CA ASP A 41 48.25 -11.89 28.29
C ASP A 41 48.69 -11.55 26.84
N GLY A 42 47.79 -10.99 26.03
CA GLY A 42 48.08 -10.60 24.64
C GLY A 42 47.59 -11.58 23.58
N THR A 43 48.19 -11.54 22.39
CA THR A 43 47.73 -12.31 21.22
C THR A 43 48.49 -13.64 21.10
N THR A 44 47.78 -14.76 21.23
CA THR A 44 48.27 -16.09 20.86
C THR A 44 47.79 -16.42 19.46
N THR A 45 48.65 -16.94 18.58
CA THR A 45 48.32 -17.15 17.17
C THR A 45 48.73 -18.54 16.68
N PHE A 46 47.80 -19.24 16.04
CA PHE A 46 48.12 -20.31 15.10
C PHE A 46 48.16 -19.72 13.69
N LEU A 47 49.32 -19.71 13.06
CA LEU A 47 49.52 -19.21 11.71
C LEU A 47 49.74 -20.41 10.77
N SER A 48 49.01 -20.47 9.66
CA SER A 48 49.18 -21.49 8.63
C SER A 48 49.37 -20.87 7.26
N SER A 49 50.39 -21.34 6.54
CA SER A 49 50.61 -20.98 5.12
C SER A 49 49.66 -21.71 4.17
N ALA A 50 48.90 -22.70 4.65
CA ALA A 50 47.97 -23.52 3.89
C ALA A 50 46.53 -23.39 4.45
N ALA A 51 45.54 -23.81 3.67
CA ALA A 51 44.13 -23.82 4.08
C ALA A 51 43.92 -24.68 5.33
N PHE A 52 43.43 -24.12 6.43
CA PHE A 52 43.11 -24.85 7.65
C PHE A 52 41.72 -25.49 7.50
N VAL A 53 41.65 -26.81 7.51
CA VAL A 53 40.39 -27.57 7.36
C VAL A 53 40.20 -28.45 8.58
N ALA A 54 39.05 -28.32 9.25
CA ALA A 54 38.69 -29.07 10.44
C ALA A 54 37.53 -30.03 10.15
N GLY A 55 37.70 -31.31 10.48
CA GLY A 55 36.71 -32.36 10.19
C GLY A 55 35.50 -32.31 11.13
N ALA A 56 34.46 -33.08 10.84
CA ALA A 56 33.22 -33.07 11.62
C ALA A 56 33.36 -33.51 13.09
N SER A 57 34.42 -34.25 13.43
CA SER A 57 34.75 -34.67 14.80
C SER A 57 35.76 -33.75 15.49
N SER A 58 36.18 -32.67 14.82
CA SER A 58 37.23 -31.79 15.33
C SER A 58 36.69 -30.76 16.31
N GLU A 59 37.57 -30.26 17.17
CA GLU A 59 37.28 -29.18 18.10
C GLU A 59 38.27 -28.04 17.90
N ILE A 60 37.78 -26.81 17.74
CA ILE A 60 38.55 -25.58 17.69
C ILE A 60 38.22 -24.76 18.92
N SER A 61 39.15 -24.64 19.86
CA SER A 61 38.93 -23.86 21.08
C SER A 61 39.79 -22.59 21.08
N LEU A 62 39.13 -21.43 21.14
CA LEU A 62 39.74 -20.10 21.20
C LEU A 62 39.51 -19.50 22.59
N TYR A 63 40.54 -19.49 23.42
CA TYR A 63 40.46 -19.04 24.81
C TYR A 63 41.26 -17.73 25.03
N GLY A 64 40.58 -16.61 25.23
CA GLY A 64 41.13 -15.38 25.79
C GLY A 64 40.74 -15.26 27.25
N SER A 65 41.69 -15.37 28.20
CA SER A 65 41.36 -15.34 29.64
C SER A 65 40.98 -13.96 30.21
N ALA A 66 40.93 -12.90 29.38
CA ALA A 66 40.49 -11.54 29.74
C ALA A 66 40.12 -10.74 28.48
N LEU A 67 39.38 -9.62 28.61
CA LEU A 67 39.05 -8.67 27.52
C LEU A 67 40.28 -8.14 26.73
N ASN A 68 41.50 -8.40 27.18
CA ASN A 68 42.74 -7.92 26.56
C ASN A 68 43.59 -9.01 25.93
N SER A 69 43.17 -10.28 25.97
CA SER A 69 43.89 -11.36 25.29
C SER A 69 43.10 -11.89 24.10
N THR A 70 43.82 -12.31 23.07
CA THR A 70 43.25 -12.70 21.78
C THR A 70 43.78 -14.06 21.38
N ALA A 71 42.88 -15.02 21.16
CA ALA A 71 43.20 -16.30 20.55
C ALA A 71 42.92 -16.22 19.05
N ARG A 72 43.98 -16.30 18.22
CA ARG A 72 43.90 -16.07 16.78
C ARG A 72 44.26 -17.32 15.97
N ILE A 73 43.46 -17.63 14.97
CA ILE A 73 43.83 -18.52 13.86
C ILE A 73 44.01 -17.66 12.62
N GLU A 74 45.15 -17.75 11.95
CA GLU A 74 45.45 -17.05 10.71
C GLU A 74 45.78 -18.05 9.60
N ALA A 75 45.02 -18.05 8.51
CA ALA A 75 45.23 -18.95 7.38
C ALA A 75 44.64 -18.36 6.08
N PRO A 76 45.10 -18.78 4.88
CA PRO A 76 44.50 -18.32 3.61
C PRO A 76 43.04 -18.74 3.44
N VAL A 77 42.64 -19.86 4.06
CA VAL A 77 41.26 -20.37 4.14
C VAL A 77 41.10 -21.04 5.49
N VAL A 78 39.98 -20.84 6.16
CA VAL A 78 39.55 -21.62 7.33
C VAL A 78 38.23 -22.28 6.99
N ASP A 79 38.16 -23.61 7.10
CA ASP A 79 36.96 -24.40 6.82
C ASP A 79 36.74 -25.37 7.98
N SER A 80 35.73 -25.13 8.81
CA SER A 80 35.42 -25.96 9.98
C SER A 80 34.12 -26.72 9.77
N HIS A 81 34.13 -28.03 10.00
CA HIS A 81 32.93 -28.87 10.13
C HIS A 81 32.64 -29.32 11.57
N GLY A 82 33.56 -29.02 12.49
CA GLY A 82 33.53 -29.49 13.87
C GLY A 82 32.88 -28.50 14.83
N GLU A 83 33.30 -28.56 16.07
CA GLU A 83 32.87 -27.64 17.14
C GLU A 83 33.83 -26.45 17.25
N VAL A 84 33.31 -25.22 17.37
CA VAL A 84 34.09 -24.01 17.64
C VAL A 84 33.72 -23.44 19.00
N ASN A 85 34.63 -23.50 19.96
CA ASN A 85 34.43 -23.01 21.31
C ASN A 85 35.16 -21.69 21.51
N VAL A 86 34.46 -20.64 21.95
CA VAL A 86 35.01 -19.29 22.13
C VAL A 86 34.73 -18.78 23.54
N THR A 87 35.82 -18.55 24.29
CA THR A 87 35.82 -17.87 25.59
C THR A 87 36.68 -16.62 25.47
N GLY A 88 36.18 -15.44 25.83
CA GLY A 88 36.89 -14.18 25.59
C GLY A 88 37.04 -13.89 24.09
N ILE A 89 38.14 -13.24 23.66
CA ILE A 89 38.29 -12.81 22.26
C ILE A 89 38.94 -13.91 21.39
N GLY A 90 38.13 -14.56 20.56
CA GLY A 90 38.55 -15.45 19.48
C GLY A 90 38.55 -14.73 18.13
N VAL A 91 39.63 -14.87 17.36
CA VAL A 91 39.74 -14.29 16.00
C VAL A 91 40.05 -15.41 15.01
N ILE A 92 39.21 -15.54 13.98
CA ILE A 92 39.51 -16.37 12.81
C ILE A 92 39.83 -15.41 11.66
N ASP A 93 41.11 -15.25 11.35
CA ASP A 93 41.61 -14.32 10.34
C ASP A 93 41.97 -15.08 9.06
N ALA A 94 41.04 -15.06 8.10
CA ALA A 94 41.26 -15.67 6.80
C ALA A 94 40.52 -14.90 5.70
N PRO A 95 41.08 -14.79 4.48
CA PRO A 95 40.33 -14.27 3.34
C PRO A 95 38.99 -14.97 3.10
N LEU A 96 38.93 -16.29 3.32
CA LEU A 96 37.72 -17.11 3.23
C LEU A 96 37.56 -17.91 4.53
N ILE A 97 36.39 -17.80 5.15
CA ILE A 97 35.97 -18.60 6.31
C ILE A 97 34.71 -19.38 5.92
N ALA A 98 34.70 -20.68 6.17
CA ALA A 98 33.50 -21.50 6.10
C ALA A 98 33.29 -22.17 7.47
N LEU A 99 32.14 -21.92 8.09
CA LEU A 99 31.76 -22.53 9.36
C LEU A 99 30.56 -23.44 9.12
N ARG A 100 30.72 -24.70 9.50
CA ARG A 100 29.73 -25.77 9.42
C ARG A 100 29.77 -26.54 10.74
N GLY A 101 28.63 -26.99 11.22
CA GLY A 101 28.54 -27.68 12.51
C GLY A 101 28.15 -26.74 13.65
N GLN A 102 28.83 -26.85 14.79
CA GLN A 102 28.40 -26.21 16.04
C GLN A 102 29.44 -25.21 16.55
N ALA A 103 28.97 -24.20 17.27
CA ALA A 103 29.82 -23.35 18.07
C ALA A 103 29.18 -23.04 19.42
N THR A 104 30.05 -22.83 20.40
CA THR A 104 29.68 -22.35 21.72
C THR A 104 30.41 -21.04 21.97
N ILE A 105 29.68 -19.99 22.34
CA ILE A 105 30.24 -18.69 22.71
C ILE A 105 29.83 -18.37 24.14
N ASP A 106 30.81 -18.11 25.01
CA ASP A 106 30.57 -17.70 26.39
C ASP A 106 29.93 -16.29 26.45
N ALA A 107 29.29 -15.95 27.57
CA ALA A 107 28.66 -14.63 27.80
C ALA A 107 29.56 -13.41 27.51
N ASP A 108 30.86 -13.51 27.79
CA ASP A 108 31.88 -12.47 27.51
C ASP A 108 32.72 -12.80 26.26
N GLY A 109 32.33 -13.83 25.51
CA GLY A 109 33.02 -14.32 24.33
C GLY A 109 32.76 -13.46 23.10
N MET A 110 33.80 -13.21 22.31
CA MET A 110 33.69 -12.54 21.01
C MET A 110 34.36 -13.39 19.94
N LEU A 111 33.60 -13.81 18.93
CA LEU A 111 34.13 -14.43 17.71
C LEU A 111 34.23 -13.37 16.60
N ALA A 112 35.46 -12.91 16.33
CA ALA A 112 35.74 -11.96 15.27
C ALA A 112 36.22 -12.66 13.98
N MET A 113 35.62 -12.30 12.85
CA MET A 113 35.88 -12.89 11.53
C MET A 113 36.24 -11.80 10.50
N PRO A 114 37.48 -11.26 10.47
CA PRO A 114 37.91 -10.26 9.50
C PRO A 114 38.16 -10.84 8.08
N ALA A 115 37.17 -11.53 7.52
CA ALA A 115 37.27 -12.20 6.21
C ALA A 115 36.72 -11.37 5.04
N ASN A 116 37.12 -11.71 3.81
CA ASN A 116 36.45 -11.18 2.60
C ASN A 116 35.15 -11.94 2.33
N ALA A 117 35.12 -13.24 2.61
CA ALA A 117 33.98 -14.10 2.38
C ALA A 117 33.80 -15.03 3.59
N ILE A 118 32.58 -15.11 4.10
CA ILE A 118 32.16 -15.96 5.21
C ILE A 118 31.03 -16.83 4.68
N ILE A 119 31.08 -18.14 4.94
CA ILE A 119 30.04 -19.10 4.59
C ILE A 119 29.52 -19.73 5.87
N PHE A 120 28.21 -19.61 6.10
CA PHE A 120 27.49 -20.42 7.09
C PHE A 120 26.75 -21.52 6.35
N ASP A 121 27.06 -22.77 6.71
CA ASP A 121 26.41 -23.95 6.14
C ASP A 121 25.93 -24.84 7.27
N SER A 122 24.64 -24.72 7.59
CA SER A 122 24.00 -25.34 8.76
C SER A 122 24.77 -25.07 10.06
N PHE A 123 25.22 -23.83 10.25
CA PHE A 123 26.01 -23.42 11.41
C PHE A 123 25.12 -23.09 12.60
N VAL A 124 25.35 -23.75 13.74
CA VAL A 124 24.55 -23.58 14.95
C VAL A 124 25.42 -23.02 16.06
N VAL A 125 25.11 -21.81 16.54
CA VAL A 125 25.75 -21.20 17.70
C VAL A 125 24.82 -21.32 18.89
N THR A 126 25.33 -21.90 19.98
CA THR A 126 24.65 -21.98 21.27
C THR A 126 25.41 -21.13 22.29
N PRO A 127 24.74 -20.36 23.16
CA PRO A 127 25.44 -19.56 24.14
C PRO A 127 25.80 -20.41 25.36
N ASN A 128 26.98 -20.20 25.94
CA ASN A 128 27.36 -20.73 27.26
C ASN A 128 27.24 -19.63 28.32
N GLY A 129 26.00 -19.38 28.72
CA GLY A 129 25.59 -18.19 29.46
C GLY A 129 25.05 -17.11 28.53
N GLU A 130 24.14 -16.25 29.01
CA GLU A 130 23.55 -15.18 28.19
C GLU A 130 24.60 -14.13 27.81
N GLY A 131 24.69 -13.82 26.52
CA GLY A 131 25.59 -12.81 25.99
C GLY A 131 26.47 -13.33 24.84
N GLY A 132 27.57 -12.64 24.61
CA GLY A 132 28.54 -12.94 23.58
C GLY A 132 28.33 -12.12 22.30
N THR A 133 29.37 -12.12 21.47
CA THR A 133 29.42 -11.29 20.27
C THR A 133 29.96 -12.08 19.09
N ILE A 134 29.27 -12.03 17.95
CA ILE A 134 29.85 -12.43 16.66
C ILE A 134 30.10 -11.15 15.88
N GLN A 135 31.38 -10.87 15.59
CA GLN A 135 31.81 -9.65 14.93
C GLN A 135 32.37 -9.96 13.54
N MET A 136 31.89 -9.26 12.52
CA MET A 136 32.39 -9.40 11.16
C MET A 136 33.21 -8.16 10.81
N ALA A 137 34.45 -8.10 11.26
CA ALA A 137 35.20 -6.83 11.33
C ALA A 137 35.65 -6.19 9.99
N LYS A 138 35.45 -6.82 8.82
CA LYS A 138 35.98 -6.31 7.54
C LYS A 138 34.91 -5.65 6.66
N ALA A 139 35.05 -4.36 6.37
CA ALA A 139 34.18 -3.65 5.42
C ALA A 139 34.22 -4.30 4.02
N GLY A 140 33.07 -4.30 3.33
CA GLY A 140 32.93 -4.88 1.99
C GLY A 140 33.09 -6.41 1.93
N SER A 141 32.96 -7.11 3.05
CA SER A 141 32.93 -8.57 3.05
C SER A 141 31.57 -9.13 2.63
N THR A 142 31.54 -10.40 2.23
CA THR A 142 30.30 -11.13 1.96
C THR A 142 30.05 -12.21 3.01
N LEU A 143 28.85 -12.27 3.58
CA LEU A 143 28.34 -13.44 4.30
C LEU A 143 27.41 -14.22 3.35
N SER A 144 27.55 -15.53 3.27
CA SER A 144 26.65 -16.40 2.50
C SER A 144 26.12 -17.52 3.38
N VAL A 145 24.81 -17.59 3.53
CA VAL A 145 24.11 -18.65 4.25
C VAL A 145 23.57 -19.63 3.21
N ILE A 146 24.07 -20.86 3.26
CA ILE A 146 23.74 -21.92 2.30
C ILE A 146 23.43 -23.23 3.03
N GLY A 147 22.86 -24.20 2.31
CA GLY A 147 22.86 -25.60 2.75
C GLY A 147 21.95 -25.94 3.93
N GLY A 148 20.98 -25.08 4.25
CA GLY A 148 19.95 -25.35 5.27
C GLY A 148 19.84 -24.23 6.30
N GLN A 149 19.51 -24.60 7.54
CA GLN A 149 19.27 -23.65 8.63
C GLN A 149 20.55 -23.37 9.41
N SER A 150 20.99 -22.12 9.42
CA SER A 150 21.96 -21.60 10.37
C SER A 150 21.22 -20.89 11.51
N LEU A 151 21.50 -21.27 12.75
CA LEU A 151 20.85 -20.76 13.96
C LEU A 151 21.90 -20.10 14.84
N ILE A 152 21.74 -18.81 15.11
CA ILE A 152 22.62 -18.06 15.98
C ILE A 152 21.84 -17.67 17.23
N THR A 153 22.09 -18.35 18.35
CA THR A 153 21.52 -18.01 19.65
C THR A 153 22.62 -17.47 20.55
N LEU A 154 22.51 -16.19 20.91
CA LEU A 154 23.40 -15.54 21.89
C LEU A 154 22.62 -15.09 23.14
N GLY A 155 21.29 -15.05 23.07
CA GLY A 155 20.44 -14.69 24.20
C GLY A 155 20.57 -13.22 24.62
N VAL A 156 20.24 -12.95 25.88
CA VAL A 156 20.26 -11.60 26.47
C VAL A 156 21.67 -11.02 26.45
N GLY A 157 21.83 -9.78 26.01
CA GLY A 157 23.14 -9.14 25.83
C GLY A 157 23.90 -9.61 24.59
N GLY A 158 23.37 -10.59 23.85
CA GLY A 158 23.99 -11.15 22.66
C GLY A 158 23.99 -10.16 21.49
N GLU A 159 25.14 -10.02 20.82
CA GLU A 159 25.31 -9.12 19.68
C GLU A 159 25.77 -9.89 18.45
N PHE A 160 25.10 -9.71 17.31
CA PHE A 160 25.51 -10.25 16.02
C PHE A 160 25.65 -9.12 15.02
N ASP A 161 26.88 -8.84 14.62
CA ASP A 161 27.29 -7.75 13.75
C ASP A 161 26.99 -8.06 12.28
N LEU A 162 25.76 -7.79 11.83
CA LEU A 162 25.28 -8.24 10.52
C LEU A 162 25.96 -7.49 9.37
N ASP A 163 26.19 -6.17 9.51
CA ASP A 163 26.87 -5.36 8.49
C ASP A 163 28.35 -5.07 8.77
N GLY A 164 28.81 -5.39 9.97
CA GLY A 164 30.15 -5.13 10.49
C GLY A 164 30.68 -3.71 10.38
N ALA A 165 31.78 -3.51 9.67
CA ALA A 165 32.40 -2.18 9.59
C ALA A 165 31.73 -1.24 8.56
N GLY A 166 30.51 -1.58 8.15
CA GLY A 166 29.73 -0.95 7.09
C GLY A 166 29.95 -1.57 5.70
N ASP A 167 28.91 -1.51 4.86
CA ASP A 167 28.88 -1.95 3.45
C ASP A 167 29.03 -3.47 3.19
N LYS A 168 28.63 -4.35 4.11
CA LYS A 168 28.66 -5.80 3.83
C LYS A 168 27.54 -6.25 2.90
N THR A 169 27.79 -7.33 2.17
CA THR A 169 26.75 -8.08 1.48
C THR A 169 26.42 -9.37 2.23
N VAL A 170 25.17 -9.58 2.60
CA VAL A 170 24.67 -10.83 3.18
C VAL A 170 23.78 -11.50 2.15
N ASN A 171 24.05 -12.77 1.83
CA ASN A 171 23.24 -13.56 0.90
C ASN A 171 22.63 -14.75 1.65
N ILE A 172 21.32 -14.94 1.55
CA ILE A 172 20.62 -16.12 2.08
C ILE A 172 20.02 -16.86 0.89
N ALA A 173 20.61 -17.99 0.53
CA ALA A 173 20.22 -18.73 -0.66
C ALA A 173 18.84 -19.40 -0.50
N ASP A 174 18.19 -19.71 -1.63
CA ASP A 174 16.95 -20.49 -1.67
C ASP A 174 17.12 -21.82 -0.91
N GLY A 175 16.05 -22.21 -0.19
CA GLY A 175 16.04 -23.37 0.70
C GLY A 175 16.93 -23.26 1.95
N SER A 176 17.59 -22.11 2.19
CA SER A 176 18.40 -21.85 3.38
C SER A 176 17.71 -20.87 4.32
N SER A 177 18.08 -20.90 5.61
CA SER A 177 17.57 -19.96 6.60
C SER A 177 18.65 -19.46 7.54
N LEU A 178 18.56 -18.18 7.90
CA LEU A 178 19.35 -17.57 8.97
C LEU A 178 18.38 -17.17 10.08
N ILE A 179 18.52 -17.80 11.24
CA ILE A 179 17.74 -17.47 12.45
C ILE A 179 18.66 -16.80 13.45
N LEU A 180 18.32 -15.59 13.85
CA LEU A 180 19.09 -14.76 14.78
C LEU A 180 18.27 -14.57 16.06
N ASP A 181 18.64 -15.27 17.12
CA ASP A 181 18.16 -15.05 18.49
C ASP A 181 19.23 -14.28 19.27
N VAL A 182 19.22 -12.97 19.05
CA VAL A 182 20.19 -12.00 19.57
C VAL A 182 19.49 -10.74 20.04
N GLU A 183 19.99 -10.09 21.08
CA GLU A 183 19.43 -8.82 21.53
C GLU A 183 19.73 -7.70 20.52
N LYS A 184 20.95 -7.66 19.97
CA LYS A 184 21.38 -6.63 19.00
C LYS A 184 21.88 -7.23 17.69
N LEU A 185 21.43 -6.64 16.59
CA LEU A 185 21.87 -6.96 15.23
C LEU A 185 23.06 -6.14 14.73
N GLU A 186 23.54 -5.20 15.54
CA GLU A 186 24.76 -4.46 15.27
C GLU A 186 25.54 -4.25 16.56
N THR A 187 26.86 -4.14 16.45
CA THR A 187 27.75 -3.93 17.58
C THR A 187 28.10 -2.45 17.77
N GLY A 188 28.23 -2.01 19.02
CA GLY A 188 28.67 -0.65 19.35
C GLY A 188 27.57 0.43 19.30
N ASN A 189 27.98 1.67 19.00
CA ASN A 189 27.09 2.86 19.05
C ASN A 189 26.36 3.14 17.73
N PHE A 190 26.66 2.40 16.67
CA PHE A 190 26.01 2.55 15.36
C PHE A 190 24.98 1.44 15.25
N GLU A 191 23.72 1.77 15.51
CA GLU A 191 22.66 0.76 15.62
C GLU A 191 22.01 0.41 14.27
N PHE A 192 22.53 0.92 13.14
CA PHE A 192 21.88 0.83 11.82
C PHE A 192 22.60 -0.15 10.89
N PHE A 193 21.86 -1.13 10.35
CA PHE A 193 22.34 -1.96 9.24
C PHE A 193 22.44 -1.08 7.99
N ASN A 194 23.63 -0.88 7.44
CA ASN A 194 23.88 -0.06 6.25
C ASN A 194 24.44 -0.88 5.06
N GLY A 195 24.45 -2.20 5.18
CA GLY A 195 24.90 -3.13 4.14
C GLY A 195 23.87 -3.40 3.02
N THR A 196 24.08 -4.50 2.31
CA THR A 196 23.15 -5.08 1.32
C THR A 196 22.79 -6.49 1.79
N LEU A 197 21.50 -6.80 1.82
CA LEU A 197 20.98 -8.10 2.21
C LEU A 197 20.16 -8.67 1.05
N ASN A 198 20.64 -9.74 0.43
CA ASN A 198 19.96 -10.47 -0.63
C ASN A 198 19.33 -11.74 -0.03
N ILE A 199 18.01 -11.89 -0.16
CA ILE A 199 17.26 -12.97 0.48
C ILE A 199 16.42 -13.72 -0.55
N ASP A 200 16.86 -14.93 -0.86
CA ASP A 200 16.13 -15.93 -1.63
C ASP A 200 15.48 -16.96 -0.69
N GLY A 201 16.05 -17.13 0.52
CA GLY A 201 15.59 -18.03 1.58
C GLY A 201 14.81 -17.33 2.70
N LEU A 202 15.08 -17.69 3.96
CA LEU A 202 14.43 -17.10 5.14
C LEU A 202 15.42 -16.36 6.04
N LEU A 203 15.13 -15.11 6.37
CA LEU A 203 15.70 -14.41 7.52
C LEU A 203 14.67 -14.34 8.66
N HIS A 204 15.01 -14.88 9.82
CA HIS A 204 14.22 -14.73 11.03
C HIS A 204 15.05 -14.03 12.11
N VAL A 205 14.55 -12.91 12.62
CA VAL A 205 15.19 -12.20 13.75
C VAL A 205 14.25 -12.29 14.94
N GLU A 206 14.65 -12.97 16.01
CA GLU A 206 13.78 -13.10 17.18
C GLU A 206 13.57 -11.74 17.88
N THR A 207 12.36 -11.56 18.40
CA THR A 207 11.94 -10.35 19.09
C THR A 207 12.35 -10.44 20.55
N TYR A 208 13.49 -9.82 20.90
CA TYR A 208 13.94 -9.75 22.28
C TYR A 208 13.30 -8.57 23.04
N ASP A 209 13.20 -7.40 22.41
CA ASP A 209 12.50 -6.22 22.92
C ASP A 209 11.43 -5.79 21.91
N PRO A 210 10.12 -5.90 22.23
CA PRO A 210 9.05 -5.52 21.31
C PRO A 210 9.04 -4.02 20.97
N GLY A 211 9.71 -3.17 21.75
CA GLY A 211 9.88 -1.75 21.45
C GLY A 211 11.02 -1.45 20.48
N ASN A 212 11.96 -2.39 20.30
CA ASN A 212 13.15 -2.16 19.50
C ASN A 212 12.95 -2.65 18.06
N LYS A 213 12.80 -1.70 17.12
CA LYS A 213 12.74 -1.96 15.68
C LYS A 213 14.19 -2.14 15.17
N TRP A 214 14.46 -3.15 14.34
CA TRP A 214 15.73 -3.27 13.60
C TRP A 214 15.84 -2.13 12.59
N PRO A 215 16.77 -1.18 12.73
CA PRO A 215 16.79 -0.04 11.85
C PRO A 215 17.69 -0.34 10.64
N ASN A 216 17.05 -0.46 9.48
CA ASN A 216 17.70 -0.66 8.19
C ASN A 216 18.00 0.70 7.56
N ALA A 217 19.26 1.03 7.33
CA ALA A 217 19.73 2.15 6.51
C ALA A 217 20.36 1.68 5.18
N GLY A 218 20.45 0.36 4.96
CA GLY A 218 21.05 -0.28 3.80
C GLY A 218 20.01 -0.73 2.76
N ALA A 219 20.35 -1.74 1.97
CA ALA A 219 19.48 -2.35 0.98
C ALA A 219 19.03 -3.76 1.42
N ILE A 220 17.74 -4.05 1.34
CA ILE A 220 17.18 -5.40 1.49
C ILE A 220 16.53 -5.78 0.15
N ASN A 221 17.12 -6.75 -0.54
CA ASN A 221 16.66 -7.25 -1.83
C ASN A 221 16.03 -8.63 -1.61
N LEU A 222 14.75 -8.78 -1.93
CA LEU A 222 14.03 -10.05 -1.89
C LEU A 222 13.91 -10.65 -3.29
N GLU A 223 14.31 -11.91 -3.44
CA GLU A 223 14.18 -12.67 -4.69
C GLU A 223 13.38 -13.96 -4.43
N GLY A 224 12.17 -13.78 -3.89
CA GLY A 224 11.26 -14.83 -3.45
C GLY A 224 11.42 -15.21 -1.97
N GLY A 225 12.39 -14.62 -1.27
CA GLY A 225 12.65 -14.88 0.15
C GLY A 225 11.66 -14.24 1.12
N GLU A 226 11.84 -14.56 2.40
CA GLU A 226 10.98 -14.12 3.50
C GLU A 226 11.78 -13.50 4.66
N VAL A 227 11.27 -12.40 5.23
CA VAL A 227 11.77 -11.79 6.47
C VAL A 227 10.69 -11.87 7.55
N THR A 228 10.99 -12.47 8.69
CA THR A 228 10.06 -12.60 9.82
C THR A 228 10.68 -12.23 11.17
N GLY A 229 9.83 -12.07 12.18
CA GLY A 229 10.23 -11.82 13.57
C GLY A 229 10.18 -10.34 13.94
N ARG A 230 11.31 -9.76 14.35
CA ARG A 230 11.45 -8.39 14.86
C ARG A 230 10.97 -7.36 13.83
N ALA A 231 10.30 -6.32 14.31
CA ALA A 231 9.88 -5.19 13.47
C ALA A 231 11.09 -4.49 12.84
N VAL A 232 10.94 -4.00 11.61
CA VAL A 232 11.98 -3.30 10.84
C VAL A 232 11.61 -1.83 10.75
N LYS A 233 12.56 -0.93 11.03
CA LYS A 233 12.47 0.49 10.69
C LYS A 233 13.29 0.72 9.42
N ASN A 234 12.62 0.78 8.27
CA ASN A 234 13.28 0.98 6.99
C ASN A 234 13.57 2.47 6.77
N ASN A 235 14.83 2.87 6.89
CA ASN A 235 15.38 4.16 6.43
C ASN A 235 16.23 4.01 5.16
N GLY A 236 16.36 2.79 4.63
CA GLY A 236 17.15 2.44 3.45
C GLY A 236 16.26 2.09 2.26
N VAL A 237 16.58 1.00 1.55
CA VAL A 237 15.78 0.50 0.42
C VAL A 237 15.36 -0.94 0.67
N ILE A 238 14.10 -1.26 0.40
CA ILE A 238 13.57 -2.62 0.29
C ILE A 238 13.14 -2.81 -1.17
N THR A 239 13.60 -3.85 -1.85
CA THR A 239 13.26 -4.08 -3.27
C THR A 239 13.06 -5.56 -3.62
N GLY A 240 12.41 -5.83 -4.76
CA GLY A 240 12.24 -7.15 -5.35
C GLY A 240 10.85 -7.75 -5.11
N HIS A 241 10.79 -9.06 -4.89
CA HIS A 241 9.56 -9.83 -4.64
C HIS A 241 9.78 -10.87 -3.52
N GLY A 242 8.76 -11.17 -2.72
CA GLY A 242 8.88 -12.01 -1.53
C GLY A 242 7.92 -11.57 -0.42
N SER A 243 8.23 -11.87 0.84
CA SER A 243 7.36 -11.49 1.96
C SER A 243 8.09 -10.95 3.19
N PHE A 244 7.49 -9.94 3.81
CA PHE A 244 7.78 -9.49 5.17
C PHE A 244 6.64 -9.96 6.08
N GLY A 245 6.89 -11.01 6.86
CA GLY A 245 6.03 -11.40 7.98
C GLY A 245 6.24 -10.50 9.21
N ALA A 246 7.38 -9.81 9.28
CA ALA A 246 7.64 -8.78 10.28
C ALA A 246 6.89 -7.47 10.00
N SER A 247 6.66 -6.68 11.04
CA SER A 247 6.16 -5.30 10.87
C SER A 247 7.24 -4.41 10.27
N VAL A 248 6.92 -3.59 9.28
CA VAL A 248 7.86 -2.65 8.66
C VAL A 248 7.34 -1.24 8.85
N SER A 249 8.16 -0.33 9.38
CA SER A 249 7.89 1.11 9.48
C SER A 249 8.77 1.81 8.45
N ASN A 250 8.17 2.48 7.46
CA ASN A 250 8.88 2.89 6.24
C ASN A 250 9.15 4.40 6.16
N ASN A 251 10.42 4.77 6.37
CA ASN A 251 11.00 6.09 6.11
C ASN A 251 11.84 6.15 4.83
N GLY A 252 12.24 4.99 4.32
CA GLY A 252 13.07 4.82 3.15
C GLY A 252 12.25 4.53 1.90
N GLU A 253 12.79 3.71 1.01
CA GLU A 253 12.15 3.33 -0.25
C GLU A 253 11.73 1.86 -0.24
N ILE A 254 10.55 1.56 -0.79
CA ILE A 254 10.03 0.22 -1.06
C ILE A 254 9.72 0.13 -2.55
N VAL A 255 10.34 -0.82 -3.26
CA VAL A 255 10.18 -1.01 -4.71
C VAL A 255 9.83 -2.46 -5.04
N ALA A 256 8.62 -2.73 -5.54
CA ALA A 256 8.31 -4.05 -6.08
C ALA A 256 8.79 -4.18 -7.54
N ASP A 257 9.71 -5.11 -7.76
CA ASP A 257 10.25 -5.48 -9.09
C ASP A 257 10.14 -7.00 -9.29
N GLY A 258 9.57 -7.42 -10.42
CA GLY A 258 9.60 -8.80 -10.91
C GLY A 258 8.59 -9.76 -10.28
N GLY A 259 7.76 -9.32 -9.34
CA GLY A 259 6.75 -10.17 -8.69
C GLY A 259 5.97 -9.45 -7.59
N THR A 260 5.35 -10.21 -6.67
CA THR A 260 4.62 -9.62 -5.54
C THR A 260 5.54 -9.47 -4.33
N LEU A 261 5.58 -8.26 -3.77
CA LEU A 261 6.17 -7.95 -2.48
C LEU A 261 5.06 -7.84 -1.43
N PHE A 262 5.01 -8.81 -0.53
CA PHE A 262 3.96 -8.94 0.48
C PHE A 262 4.41 -8.38 1.83
N PHE A 263 3.60 -7.57 2.48
CA PHE A 263 3.80 -7.10 3.85
C PHE A 263 2.64 -7.55 4.73
N ALA A 264 2.95 -8.34 5.76
CA ALA A 264 1.99 -8.73 6.78
C ALA A 264 1.52 -7.51 7.59
N ASN A 265 2.45 -6.58 7.87
CA ASN A 265 2.15 -5.29 8.49
C ASN A 265 3.12 -4.21 7.96
N LEU A 266 2.62 -3.28 7.15
CA LEU A 266 3.34 -2.08 6.76
C LEU A 266 2.74 -0.89 7.51
N ASP A 267 3.57 -0.28 8.34
CA ASP A 267 3.31 0.91 9.11
C ASP A 267 3.80 2.13 8.33
N LEU A 268 2.86 2.99 7.98
CA LEU A 268 3.04 4.18 7.16
C LEU A 268 2.97 5.49 7.98
N ASP A 269 2.79 5.40 9.31
CA ASP A 269 2.43 6.53 10.19
C ASP A 269 2.99 6.43 11.65
N GLY A 270 3.61 5.30 12.02
CA GLY A 270 3.73 4.85 13.41
C GLY A 270 5.01 5.13 14.19
N ASP A 271 5.69 6.27 14.00
CA ASP A 271 6.73 6.70 14.95
C ASP A 271 6.65 8.16 15.47
N ASP A 272 5.48 8.80 15.37
CA ASP A 272 5.22 10.19 15.78
C ASP A 272 5.99 11.25 14.96
N ALA A 273 6.82 10.85 13.99
CA ALA A 273 7.42 11.73 13.00
C ALA A 273 6.79 11.45 11.62
N PRO A 274 6.54 12.47 10.78
CA PRO A 274 5.94 12.24 9.47
C PRO A 274 6.85 11.35 8.61
N GLU A 275 6.42 10.11 8.37
CA GLU A 275 7.12 9.18 7.51
C GLU A 275 7.02 9.65 6.05
N THR A 276 8.16 9.98 5.46
CA THR A 276 8.28 10.46 4.08
C THR A 276 8.67 9.35 3.11
N GLY A 277 8.38 8.10 3.49
CA GLY A 277 8.78 6.92 2.74
C GLY A 277 8.26 6.93 1.30
N VAL A 278 9.00 6.27 0.42
CA VAL A 278 8.67 6.11 -0.99
C VAL A 278 8.16 4.68 -1.22
N ILE A 279 7.05 4.53 -1.94
CA ILE A 279 6.48 3.24 -2.35
C ILE A 279 6.36 3.23 -3.87
N ARG A 280 6.94 2.23 -4.53
CA ARG A 280 6.90 2.09 -5.98
C ARG A 280 6.49 0.68 -6.38
N ALA A 281 5.38 0.57 -7.09
CA ALA A 281 5.03 -0.64 -7.82
C ALA A 281 5.50 -0.44 -9.28
N GLU A 282 6.74 -0.84 -9.58
CA GLU A 282 7.38 -0.60 -10.87
C GLU A 282 7.02 -1.71 -11.86
N THR A 283 7.46 -2.94 -11.63
CA THR A 283 7.12 -4.10 -12.50
C THR A 283 6.45 -5.24 -11.71
N GLY A 284 6.20 -4.99 -10.43
CA GLY A 284 5.63 -5.93 -9.47
C GLY A 284 4.45 -5.35 -8.68
N ASP A 285 3.87 -6.20 -7.84
CA ASP A 285 2.74 -5.84 -6.98
C ASP A 285 3.21 -5.62 -5.54
N ILE A 286 2.58 -4.68 -4.82
CA ILE A 286 2.73 -4.51 -3.38
C ILE A 286 1.40 -4.89 -2.73
N VAL A 287 1.43 -5.88 -1.83
CA VAL A 287 0.25 -6.32 -1.09
C VAL A 287 0.48 -6.12 0.39
N ILE A 288 -0.39 -5.36 1.04
CA ILE A 288 -0.31 -5.05 2.46
C ILE A 288 -1.54 -5.62 3.17
N THR A 289 -1.30 -6.53 4.12
CA THR A 289 -2.37 -7.19 4.89
C THR A 289 -2.39 -6.80 6.35
N SER A 290 -1.90 -5.59 6.69
CA SER A 290 -1.90 -5.06 8.05
C SER A 290 -3.24 -5.35 8.76
N PRO A 291 -3.24 -5.59 10.08
CA PRO A 291 -4.46 -5.95 10.79
C PRO A 291 -5.57 -4.94 10.46
N PRO A 292 -6.75 -5.41 10.04
CA PRO A 292 -7.76 -4.53 9.49
C PRO A 292 -8.21 -3.56 10.58
N THR A 293 -7.96 -2.28 10.36
CA THR A 293 -8.65 -1.22 11.07
C THR A 293 -9.64 -0.56 10.11
N ASP A 294 -10.62 0.13 10.67
CA ASP A 294 -11.49 1.02 9.90
C ASP A 294 -11.02 2.49 10.04
N THR A 295 -9.89 2.72 10.72
CA THR A 295 -9.25 4.02 10.80
C THR A 295 -8.54 4.31 9.49
N VAL A 296 -8.69 5.53 9.01
CA VAL A 296 -8.00 6.01 7.82
C VAL A 296 -6.54 6.26 8.17
N PHE A 297 -5.65 5.51 7.53
CA PHE A 297 -4.21 5.67 7.72
C PHE A 297 -3.69 6.80 6.85
N PRO A 298 -3.10 7.86 7.43
CA PRO A 298 -2.44 8.89 6.65
C PRO A 298 -1.14 8.34 6.05
N PHE A 299 -0.82 8.77 4.83
CA PHE A 299 0.45 8.50 4.18
C PHE A 299 1.06 9.81 3.69
N ASN A 300 2.13 10.25 4.35
CA ASN A 300 2.86 11.51 4.09
C ASN A 300 3.97 11.36 3.03
N GLY A 301 4.10 10.19 2.42
CA GLY A 301 5.18 9.84 1.52
C GLY A 301 4.85 10.03 0.03
N THR A 302 5.68 9.44 -0.83
CA THR A 302 5.45 9.37 -2.28
C THR A 302 5.07 7.96 -2.68
N MET A 303 3.98 7.82 -3.43
CA MET A 303 3.53 6.56 -4.02
C MET A 303 3.52 6.68 -5.54
N SER A 304 4.18 5.74 -6.22
CA SER A 304 4.23 5.63 -7.67
C SER A 304 3.74 4.25 -8.12
N ILE A 305 2.78 4.21 -9.04
CA ILE A 305 2.18 2.97 -9.57
C ILE A 305 2.17 3.03 -11.09
N GLY A 306 2.64 1.98 -11.77
CA GLY A 306 2.49 1.86 -13.21
C GLY A 306 3.56 2.53 -14.06
N ASP A 307 4.75 2.80 -13.50
CA ASP A 307 5.89 3.27 -14.30
C ASP A 307 6.58 2.11 -15.08
N GLY A 308 6.15 0.87 -14.84
CA GLY A 308 6.58 -0.32 -15.58
C GLY A 308 5.99 -0.40 -16.97
N VAL A 309 6.80 -0.85 -17.92
CA VAL A 309 6.35 -1.02 -19.31
C VAL A 309 5.50 -2.29 -19.43
N GLY A 310 4.18 -2.12 -19.34
CA GLY A 310 3.19 -3.10 -19.82
C GLY A 310 2.86 -4.24 -18.86
N VAL A 311 3.14 -4.09 -17.56
CA VAL A 311 2.60 -4.97 -16.52
C VAL A 311 1.40 -4.26 -15.89
N ARG A 312 0.54 -5.00 -15.20
CA ARG A 312 -0.51 -4.41 -14.37
C ARG A 312 0.04 -4.38 -12.96
N GLU A 313 0.52 -3.24 -12.52
CA GLU A 313 1.10 -3.04 -11.20
C GLU A 313 -0.01 -2.74 -10.19
N VAL A 314 0.00 -3.47 -9.08
CA VAL A 314 -1.03 -3.38 -8.05
C VAL A 314 -0.44 -2.92 -6.73
N VAL A 315 -1.05 -1.91 -6.11
CA VAL A 315 -0.92 -1.69 -4.66
C VAL A 315 -2.26 -2.07 -4.03
N GLU A 316 -2.28 -3.17 -3.26
CA GLU A 316 -3.48 -3.64 -2.57
C GLU A 316 -3.32 -3.54 -1.05
N MET A 317 -4.29 -2.89 -0.41
CA MET A 317 -4.36 -2.70 1.03
C MET A 317 -5.72 -3.18 1.55
N ASN A 318 -5.72 -3.84 2.70
CA ASN A 318 -6.94 -4.30 3.37
C ASN A 318 -7.47 -3.30 4.42
N PHE A 319 -6.98 -2.06 4.42
CA PHE A 319 -7.38 -0.97 5.31
C PHE A 319 -7.68 0.33 4.53
N PRO A 320 -8.37 1.31 5.14
CA PRO A 320 -8.54 2.66 4.59
C PRO A 320 -7.21 3.44 4.51
N ILE A 321 -6.90 4.03 3.36
CA ILE A 321 -5.73 4.91 3.19
C ILE A 321 -6.17 6.34 2.86
N ARG A 322 -5.42 7.31 3.38
CA ARG A 322 -5.48 8.71 2.98
C ARG A 322 -4.09 9.17 2.56
N ILE A 323 -3.96 9.62 1.32
CA ILE A 323 -2.77 10.32 0.85
C ILE A 323 -2.92 11.76 1.38
N THR A 324 -2.27 11.98 2.53
CA THR A 324 -2.74 12.79 3.67
C THR A 324 -2.74 14.31 3.52
N ASP A 325 -3.64 14.87 4.31
CA ASP A 325 -3.97 16.21 4.79
C ASP A 325 -3.11 16.77 5.96
N ASN A 326 -1.92 16.24 6.25
CA ASN A 326 -1.03 16.88 7.22
C ASN A 326 -0.61 18.27 6.69
N PRO A 327 -0.88 19.39 7.40
CA PRO A 327 -0.49 20.72 6.93
C PRO A 327 1.01 20.86 6.68
N ASP A 328 1.83 20.00 7.29
CA ASP A 328 3.29 19.98 7.14
C ASP A 328 3.82 18.85 6.23
N GLY A 329 2.96 17.91 5.80
CA GLY A 329 3.32 16.76 4.97
C GLY A 329 2.95 16.96 3.49
N VAL A 330 3.73 16.36 2.59
CA VAL A 330 3.43 16.35 1.15
C VAL A 330 3.23 14.91 0.70
N GLY A 331 2.01 14.40 0.83
CA GLY A 331 1.60 13.15 0.22
C GLY A 331 1.50 13.30 -1.30
N VAL A 332 2.18 12.45 -2.07
CA VAL A 332 2.11 12.45 -3.53
C VAL A 332 1.71 11.07 -4.03
N LEU A 333 0.68 11.01 -4.89
CA LEU A 333 0.33 9.81 -5.64
C LEU A 333 0.52 10.07 -7.13
N THR A 334 1.40 9.29 -7.77
CA THR A 334 1.55 9.27 -9.22
C THR A 334 1.11 7.91 -9.74
N MET A 335 0.19 7.90 -10.71
CA MET A 335 -0.20 6.70 -11.42
C MET A 335 -0.02 6.90 -12.92
N ASN A 336 0.73 6.01 -13.56
CA ASN A 336 0.94 6.00 -15.02
C ASN A 336 0.36 4.70 -15.63
N GLY A 337 -0.78 4.28 -15.10
CA GLY A 337 -1.32 2.93 -15.29
C GLY A 337 -1.68 2.28 -13.95
N GLY A 338 -1.70 0.95 -13.94
CA GLY A 338 -1.81 0.15 -12.73
C GLY A 338 -3.12 0.30 -11.95
N PHE A 339 -3.08 -0.18 -10.71
CA PHE A 339 -4.25 -0.37 -9.86
C PHE A 339 -3.94 -0.07 -8.39
N LEU A 340 -4.71 0.83 -7.78
CA LEU A 340 -4.71 1.04 -6.33
C LEU A 340 -6.01 0.47 -5.74
N ARG A 341 -5.89 -0.41 -4.75
CA ARG A 341 -7.02 -0.96 -4.01
C ARG A 341 -6.86 -0.76 -2.52
N ALA A 342 -7.89 -0.23 -1.88
CA ALA A 342 -7.96 -0.12 -0.43
C ALA A 342 -9.41 -0.33 0.03
N LYS A 343 -9.66 -0.42 1.35
CA LYS A 343 -11.06 -0.37 1.83
C LYS A 343 -11.72 0.98 1.52
N ARG A 344 -10.93 2.05 1.62
CA ARG A 344 -11.29 3.44 1.32
C ARG A 344 -10.03 4.14 0.83
N VAL A 345 -10.16 5.03 -0.14
CA VAL A 345 -9.06 5.86 -0.64
C VAL A 345 -9.46 7.32 -0.49
N GLU A 346 -8.71 8.09 0.29
CA GLU A 346 -8.85 9.54 0.39
C GLU A 346 -7.61 10.22 -0.22
N LEU A 347 -7.84 11.26 -1.01
CA LEU A 347 -6.85 11.89 -1.86
C LEU A 347 -6.89 13.41 -1.63
N ASP A 348 -6.08 13.90 -0.70
CA ASP A 348 -6.21 15.26 -0.16
C ASP A 348 -5.13 16.23 -0.67
N GLN A 349 -4.20 15.78 -1.53
CA GLN A 349 -3.01 16.55 -1.95
C GLN A 349 -2.76 16.49 -3.47
N THR A 350 -1.50 16.57 -3.90
CA THR A 350 -1.09 16.57 -5.31
C THR A 350 -1.13 15.15 -5.85
N LEU A 351 -1.92 14.95 -6.90
CA LEU A 351 -2.06 13.67 -7.58
C LEU A 351 -1.79 13.85 -9.07
N ALA A 352 -1.13 12.87 -9.69
CA ALA A 352 -0.88 12.87 -11.13
C ALA A 352 -1.25 11.52 -11.75
N PHE A 353 -2.19 11.53 -12.70
CA PHE A 353 -2.69 10.37 -13.43
C PHE A 353 -2.43 10.55 -14.92
N THR A 354 -1.48 9.80 -15.49
CA THR A 354 -1.01 10.00 -16.88
C THR A 354 -1.34 8.86 -17.85
N GLY A 355 -1.68 7.68 -17.32
CA GLY A 355 -2.17 6.53 -18.07
C GLY A 355 -3.58 6.12 -17.66
N ASP A 356 -4.07 5.02 -18.24
CA ASP A 356 -5.33 4.41 -17.81
C ASP A 356 -5.10 3.71 -16.46
N SER A 357 -5.61 4.33 -15.39
CA SER A 357 -5.44 3.90 -14.00
C SER A 357 -6.78 3.51 -13.38
N LEU A 358 -6.75 2.61 -12.39
CA LEU A 358 -7.95 2.21 -11.65
C LEU A 358 -7.72 2.39 -10.15
N ILE A 359 -8.64 3.09 -9.48
CA ILE A 359 -8.75 3.13 -8.02
C ILE A 359 -10.02 2.37 -7.62
N ARG A 360 -9.86 1.38 -6.74
CA ARG A 360 -10.97 0.60 -6.18
C ARG A 360 -11.00 0.73 -4.67
N ALA A 361 -12.07 1.32 -4.15
CA ALA A 361 -12.50 1.05 -2.79
C ALA A 361 -13.18 -0.33 -2.75
N SER A 362 -12.92 -1.09 -1.69
CA SER A 362 -13.56 -2.39 -1.45
C SER A 362 -14.00 -2.57 0.00
N GLY A 363 -14.33 -1.46 0.67
CA GLY A 363 -14.92 -1.47 2.00
C GLY A 363 -16.34 -2.02 1.99
N GLU A 364 -16.91 -2.23 3.18
CA GLU A 364 -18.34 -2.50 3.32
C GLU A 364 -19.07 -1.21 3.74
N GLY A 365 -20.30 -1.03 3.25
CA GLY A 365 -21.17 0.07 3.63
C GLY A 365 -20.55 1.45 3.36
N SER A 366 -20.46 2.28 4.42
CA SER A 366 -19.97 3.66 4.31
C SER A 366 -18.46 3.79 4.10
N ILE A 367 -17.69 2.71 4.25
CA ILE A 367 -16.23 2.75 4.08
C ILE A 367 -15.83 2.64 2.61
N ASP A 368 -16.72 2.08 1.77
CA ASP A 368 -16.48 1.85 0.34
C ASP A 368 -16.47 3.14 -0.48
N ARG A 369 -15.43 3.96 -0.32
CA ARG A 369 -15.35 5.31 -0.88
C ARG A 369 -14.00 5.63 -1.50
N VAL A 370 -14.05 6.37 -2.61
CA VAL A 370 -12.92 7.13 -3.16
C VAL A 370 -13.23 8.62 -2.97
N VAL A 371 -12.41 9.33 -2.20
CA VAL A 371 -12.63 10.74 -1.85
C VAL A 371 -11.51 11.58 -2.44
N PHE A 372 -11.87 12.61 -3.21
CA PHE A 372 -10.99 13.72 -3.56
C PHE A 372 -11.25 14.84 -2.56
N GLY A 373 -10.31 14.99 -1.63
CA GLY A 373 -10.41 15.91 -0.50
C GLY A 373 -10.19 17.37 -0.86
N SER A 374 -10.48 18.23 0.11
CA SER A 374 -10.39 19.68 -0.06
C SER A 374 -8.93 20.13 -0.11
N GLY A 375 -8.63 21.09 -0.99
CA GLY A 375 -7.28 21.64 -1.16
C GLY A 375 -6.32 20.81 -2.02
N GLY A 376 -6.67 19.57 -2.37
CA GLY A 376 -5.91 18.73 -3.30
C GLY A 376 -6.04 19.19 -4.75
N THR A 377 -4.99 18.96 -5.55
CA THR A 377 -5.02 19.17 -7.02
C THR A 377 -4.69 17.86 -7.70
N SER A 378 -5.60 17.39 -8.56
CA SER A 378 -5.48 16.14 -9.30
C SER A 378 -5.27 16.42 -10.78
N THR A 379 -4.08 16.18 -11.30
CA THR A 379 -3.82 16.26 -12.74
C THR A 379 -4.19 14.93 -13.40
N ILE A 380 -5.16 14.92 -14.30
CA ILE A 380 -5.63 13.73 -15.01
C ILE A 380 -5.47 13.95 -16.52
N THR A 381 -4.68 13.10 -17.17
CA THR A 381 -4.46 13.17 -18.63
C THR A 381 -4.81 11.86 -19.36
N GLY A 382 -5.08 10.78 -18.61
CA GLY A 382 -5.63 9.50 -19.12
C GLY A 382 -7.04 9.21 -18.58
N THR A 383 -7.45 7.94 -18.57
CA THR A 383 -8.67 7.50 -17.89
C THR A 383 -8.39 7.09 -16.45
N LEU A 384 -9.07 7.71 -15.48
CA LEU A 384 -9.08 7.26 -14.10
C LEU A 384 -10.41 6.56 -13.81
N GLU A 385 -10.39 5.23 -13.81
CA GLU A 385 -11.54 4.41 -13.40
C GLU A 385 -11.66 4.39 -11.87
N LEU A 386 -12.88 4.58 -11.39
CA LEU A 386 -13.22 4.69 -9.97
C LEU A 386 -14.30 3.67 -9.61
N GLU A 387 -13.97 2.77 -8.69
CA GLU A 387 -14.90 1.76 -8.17
C GLU A 387 -15.12 1.97 -6.67
N GLY A 388 -16.38 2.15 -6.27
CA GLY A 388 -16.79 2.56 -4.93
C GLY A 388 -17.72 3.79 -4.99
N ASP A 389 -18.15 4.31 -3.84
CA ASP A 389 -18.80 5.63 -3.78
C ASP A 389 -17.74 6.71 -4.01
N VAL A 390 -17.86 7.51 -5.06
CA VAL A 390 -16.94 8.61 -5.38
C VAL A 390 -17.42 9.89 -4.72
N TRP A 391 -16.53 10.61 -4.03
CA TRP A 391 -16.81 11.88 -3.36
C TRP A 391 -15.80 12.91 -3.81
N ILE A 392 -16.26 13.97 -4.47
CA ILE A 392 -15.44 15.13 -4.81
C ILE A 392 -15.88 16.27 -3.91
N THR A 393 -15.01 16.65 -2.98
CA THR A 393 -15.34 17.64 -1.93
C THR A 393 -15.11 19.08 -2.40
N PRO A 394 -15.64 20.11 -1.69
CA PRO A 394 -15.42 21.49 -2.06
C PRO A 394 -13.92 21.81 -2.12
N THR A 395 -13.52 22.64 -3.07
CA THR A 395 -12.12 23.06 -3.33
C THR A 395 -11.18 21.97 -3.85
N ALA A 396 -11.64 20.72 -4.03
CA ALA A 396 -10.88 19.75 -4.81
C ALA A 396 -10.71 20.30 -6.23
N ALA A 397 -9.47 20.38 -6.72
CA ALA A 397 -9.16 20.90 -8.03
C ALA A 397 -8.70 19.79 -8.97
N PHE A 398 -9.08 19.89 -10.23
CA PHE A 398 -8.66 18.97 -11.28
C PHE A 398 -8.03 19.76 -12.42
N GLU A 399 -6.97 19.22 -13.00
CA GLU A 399 -6.28 19.78 -14.16
C GLU A 399 -6.08 18.70 -15.22
N GLY A 400 -5.94 19.10 -16.50
CA GLY A 400 -5.69 18.19 -17.61
C GLY A 400 -6.96 17.66 -18.26
N GLU A 401 -6.85 17.14 -19.49
CA GLU A 401 -7.98 16.78 -20.36
C GLU A 401 -8.42 15.31 -20.21
N GLY A 402 -8.15 14.69 -19.05
CA GLY A 402 -8.44 13.28 -18.79
C GLY A 402 -9.92 12.98 -18.48
N LEU A 403 -10.20 11.71 -18.18
CA LEU A 403 -11.54 11.19 -17.90
C LEU A 403 -11.63 10.58 -16.49
N LEU A 404 -12.53 11.10 -15.66
CA LEU A 404 -13.00 10.46 -14.43
C LEU A 404 -14.14 9.51 -14.76
N LYS A 405 -13.97 8.21 -14.49
CA LYS A 405 -14.95 7.19 -14.88
C LYS A 405 -15.44 6.36 -13.70
N GLY A 406 -16.63 6.67 -13.18
CA GLY A 406 -17.31 5.83 -12.20
C GLY A 406 -17.83 4.54 -12.84
N VAL A 407 -17.31 3.37 -12.44
CA VAL A 407 -17.63 2.10 -13.13
C VAL A 407 -18.70 1.25 -12.45
N SER A 408 -19.04 1.54 -11.18
CA SER A 408 -19.90 0.65 -10.39
C SER A 408 -21.37 1.03 -10.43
N THR A 409 -22.19 0.20 -11.07
CA THR A 409 -23.66 0.32 -11.03
C THR A 409 -24.17 0.18 -9.59
N GLY A 410 -24.98 1.14 -9.11
CA GLY A 410 -25.50 1.16 -7.74
C GLY A 410 -24.59 1.80 -6.70
N LYS A 411 -23.50 2.44 -7.13
CA LYS A 411 -22.71 3.36 -6.30
C LYS A 411 -23.01 4.80 -6.69
N ARG A 412 -22.61 5.72 -5.82
CA ARG A 412 -22.87 7.14 -5.96
C ARG A 412 -21.62 7.88 -6.38
N PHE A 413 -21.78 8.85 -7.28
CA PHE A 413 -20.76 9.78 -7.72
C PHE A 413 -21.17 11.17 -7.24
N PHE A 414 -20.69 11.55 -6.06
CA PHE A 414 -20.97 12.82 -5.42
C PHE A 414 -20.00 13.89 -5.89
N ILE A 415 -20.54 14.99 -6.43
CA ILE A 415 -19.76 16.19 -6.69
C ILE A 415 -20.35 17.31 -5.83
N GLN A 416 -19.57 17.77 -4.86
CA GLN A 416 -20.00 18.80 -3.93
C GLN A 416 -19.78 20.19 -4.52
N GLU A 417 -20.61 21.14 -4.09
CA GLU A 417 -20.49 22.55 -4.50
C GLU A 417 -19.07 23.07 -4.24
N GLY A 418 -18.52 23.79 -5.21
CA GLY A 418 -17.18 24.37 -5.13
C GLY A 418 -16.03 23.40 -5.46
N ALA A 419 -16.31 22.16 -5.86
CA ALA A 419 -15.33 21.32 -6.57
C ALA A 419 -15.02 21.92 -7.95
N ASN A 420 -13.74 21.95 -8.33
CA ASN A 420 -13.31 22.44 -9.65
C ASN A 420 -12.97 21.26 -10.57
N THR A 421 -13.99 20.67 -11.20
CA THR A 421 -13.86 19.60 -12.20
C THR A 421 -13.88 20.12 -13.65
N SER A 422 -13.64 21.43 -13.86
CA SER A 422 -13.86 22.09 -15.15
C SER A 422 -12.91 21.65 -16.27
N ASP A 423 -11.73 21.14 -15.93
CA ASP A 423 -10.73 20.69 -16.92
C ASP A 423 -10.90 19.21 -17.31
N VAL A 424 -11.59 18.40 -16.48
CA VAL A 424 -11.70 16.95 -16.67
C VAL A 424 -13.10 16.52 -17.11
N SER A 425 -13.15 15.46 -17.91
CA SER A 425 -14.40 14.82 -18.31
C SER A 425 -14.91 13.87 -17.21
N VAL A 426 -16.23 13.75 -17.07
CA VAL A 426 -16.87 12.83 -16.12
C VAL A 426 -17.79 11.86 -16.87
N GLU A 427 -17.55 10.57 -16.67
CA GLU A 427 -18.45 9.49 -17.07
C GLU A 427 -18.85 8.71 -15.82
N ALA A 428 -20.14 8.57 -15.57
CA ALA A 428 -20.61 7.86 -14.38
C ALA A 428 -21.59 6.75 -14.77
N ALA A 429 -21.31 5.53 -14.30
CA ALA A 429 -22.29 4.47 -14.20
C ALA A 429 -22.88 4.48 -12.78
N GLY A 430 -24.20 4.60 -12.66
CA GLY A 430 -24.88 4.69 -11.36
C GLY A 430 -25.38 6.10 -11.05
N GLU A 431 -25.51 6.41 -9.76
CA GLU A 431 -26.19 7.63 -9.31
C GLU A 431 -25.20 8.79 -9.23
N VAL A 432 -25.44 9.85 -9.99
CA VAL A 432 -24.69 11.12 -9.95
C VAL A 432 -25.50 12.10 -9.13
N ILE A 433 -24.89 12.61 -8.06
CA ILE A 433 -25.58 13.47 -7.09
C ILE A 433 -24.77 14.76 -6.93
N LEU A 434 -25.45 15.90 -7.10
CA LEU A 434 -24.96 17.17 -6.54
C LEU A 434 -25.35 17.23 -5.08
N TRP A 435 -24.36 17.47 -4.24
CA TRP A 435 -24.61 17.63 -2.82
C TRP A 435 -24.18 19.04 -2.40
N GLY A 436 -25.14 19.95 -2.32
CA GLY A 436 -25.04 21.18 -1.54
C GLY A 436 -25.21 20.89 -0.05
N THR A 437 -24.62 21.69 0.86
CA THR A 437 -24.98 21.55 2.28
C THR A 437 -26.50 21.74 2.38
N LEU A 438 -27.21 20.98 3.23
CA LEU A 438 -28.68 21.03 3.33
C LEU A 438 -29.12 22.50 3.28
N TYR A 439 -29.88 22.90 2.24
CA TYR A 439 -30.36 24.27 1.94
C TYR A 439 -29.46 25.21 1.12
N GLU A 440 -28.33 24.77 0.58
CA GLU A 440 -27.47 25.57 -0.32
C GLU A 440 -27.55 25.05 -1.76
N THR A 441 -27.48 25.99 -2.70
CA THR A 441 -27.46 25.78 -4.15
C THR A 441 -26.21 25.08 -4.62
N GLY A 442 -26.30 23.85 -5.10
CA GLY A 442 -25.15 23.19 -5.72
C GLY A 442 -24.94 23.66 -7.17
N GLU A 443 -23.83 24.33 -7.46
CA GLU A 443 -23.35 24.47 -8.84
C GLU A 443 -22.06 23.69 -9.04
N VAL A 444 -22.01 22.85 -10.08
CA VAL A 444 -20.83 22.06 -10.43
C VAL A 444 -20.44 22.28 -11.88
N HIS A 445 -19.13 22.42 -12.12
CA HIS A 445 -18.55 22.61 -13.45
C HIS A 445 -17.77 21.38 -13.88
N VAL A 446 -18.12 20.78 -15.02
CA VAL A 446 -17.39 19.64 -15.62
C VAL A 446 -17.04 19.95 -17.08
N ALA A 447 -15.96 19.37 -17.62
CA ALA A 447 -15.63 19.59 -19.04
C ALA A 447 -16.66 18.93 -19.95
N ASN A 448 -16.84 17.62 -19.79
CA ASN A 448 -17.83 16.81 -20.49
C ASN A 448 -18.58 15.95 -19.47
N LEU A 449 -19.85 15.65 -19.73
CA LEU A 449 -20.68 14.76 -18.89
C LEU A 449 -21.26 13.64 -19.75
N THR A 450 -21.01 12.39 -19.38
CA THR A 450 -21.65 11.22 -20.00
C THR A 450 -22.38 10.39 -18.95
N LEU A 451 -23.70 10.31 -19.07
CA LEU A 451 -24.57 9.42 -18.32
C LEU A 451 -24.92 8.20 -19.17
N ARG A 452 -24.93 7.02 -18.56
CA ARG A 452 -25.27 5.74 -19.20
C ARG A 452 -26.74 5.39 -18.94
N PRO A 453 -27.33 4.41 -19.66
CA PRO A 453 -28.71 3.99 -19.41
C PRO A 453 -28.99 3.52 -17.96
N THR A 454 -27.94 3.10 -17.24
CA THR A 454 -28.04 2.69 -15.83
C THR A 454 -27.77 3.82 -14.85
N SER A 455 -27.58 5.05 -15.35
CA SER A 455 -27.24 6.19 -14.53
C SER A 455 -28.50 6.87 -14.01
N THR A 456 -28.38 7.46 -12.83
CA THR A 456 -29.40 8.33 -12.25
C THR A 456 -28.80 9.71 -12.07
N LEU A 457 -29.39 10.74 -12.65
CA LEU A 457 -29.06 12.13 -12.34
C LEU A 457 -29.99 12.60 -11.22
N ASP A 458 -29.44 12.89 -10.05
CA ASP A 458 -30.18 13.52 -8.96
C ASP A 458 -29.98 15.04 -9.02
N ALA A 459 -31.09 15.78 -9.06
CA ALA A 459 -31.11 17.24 -9.04
C ALA A 459 -32.10 17.77 -8.01
N ASP A 460 -31.62 18.55 -7.03
CA ASP A 460 -32.49 19.34 -6.16
C ASP A 460 -32.96 20.60 -6.89
N ILE A 461 -34.26 20.69 -7.16
CA ILE A 461 -34.87 21.87 -7.78
C ILE A 461 -35.45 22.85 -6.74
N SER A 462 -35.25 22.58 -5.45
CA SER A 462 -35.67 23.48 -4.39
C SER A 462 -34.67 24.61 -4.15
N GLY A 463 -35.18 25.74 -3.68
CA GLY A 463 -34.40 26.94 -3.50
C GLY A 463 -35.22 28.13 -3.00
N LEU A 464 -34.61 29.02 -2.19
CA LEU A 464 -35.30 30.17 -1.59
C LEU A 464 -35.51 31.36 -2.55
N ALA A 465 -34.90 31.36 -3.74
CA ALA A 465 -34.99 32.42 -4.74
C ALA A 465 -35.22 31.83 -6.15
N ALA A 466 -36.24 32.32 -6.86
CA ALA A 466 -36.73 31.76 -8.13
C ALA A 466 -35.69 31.66 -9.27
N ASP A 467 -34.56 32.37 -9.18
CA ASP A 467 -33.64 32.51 -10.31
C ASP A 467 -32.21 31.97 -10.06
N ASP A 468 -31.85 31.58 -8.82
CA ASP A 468 -30.48 31.19 -8.45
C ASP A 468 -30.41 30.17 -7.31
N ALA A 469 -31.51 29.48 -6.99
CA ALA A 469 -31.61 28.72 -5.76
C ALA A 469 -31.62 27.18 -5.88
N HIS A 470 -31.46 26.61 -7.08
CA HIS A 470 -31.49 25.16 -7.34
C HIS A 470 -30.15 24.59 -7.82
N ASP A 471 -30.03 23.27 -7.79
CA ASP A 471 -28.85 22.54 -8.27
C ASP A 471 -28.67 22.65 -9.79
N ARG A 472 -27.43 22.92 -10.23
CA ARG A 472 -27.08 23.10 -11.65
C ARG A 472 -25.79 22.38 -12.01
N TYR A 473 -25.87 21.59 -13.06
CA TYR A 473 -24.72 21.06 -13.78
C TYR A 473 -24.33 22.03 -14.91
N ARG A 474 -23.10 22.56 -14.86
CA ARG A 474 -22.49 23.33 -15.95
C ARG A 474 -21.44 22.49 -16.64
N VAL A 475 -21.78 22.00 -17.82
CA VAL A 475 -20.88 21.26 -18.68
C VAL A 475 -20.24 22.25 -19.65
N ALA A 476 -18.92 22.31 -19.76
CA ALA A 476 -18.25 23.27 -20.64
C ALA A 476 -18.46 22.92 -22.12
N ASP A 477 -18.34 21.63 -22.45
CA ASP A 477 -18.40 21.08 -23.79
C ASP A 477 -19.69 20.26 -23.96
N ASP A 478 -19.60 18.93 -24.10
CA ASP A 478 -20.73 18.09 -24.47
C ASP A 478 -21.32 17.32 -23.27
N ALA A 479 -22.65 17.28 -23.20
CA ALA A 479 -23.43 16.45 -22.29
C ALA A 479 -24.19 15.37 -23.07
N SER A 480 -23.94 14.10 -22.76
CA SER A 480 -24.71 12.95 -23.22
C SER A 480 -25.52 12.38 -22.07
N ILE A 481 -26.85 12.52 -22.12
CA ILE A 481 -27.76 12.06 -21.06
C ILE A 481 -28.49 10.78 -21.45
N ASP A 482 -28.72 9.93 -20.46
CA ASP A 482 -29.45 8.66 -20.56
C ASP A 482 -29.88 8.25 -19.14
N GLY A 483 -30.71 7.21 -19.00
CA GLY A 483 -31.13 6.66 -17.71
C GLY A 483 -32.22 7.49 -17.02
N THR A 484 -32.14 7.65 -15.69
CA THR A 484 -33.20 8.26 -14.87
C THR A 484 -32.83 9.65 -14.39
N LEU A 485 -33.75 10.61 -14.47
CA LEU A 485 -33.68 11.87 -13.73
C LEU A 485 -34.51 11.75 -12.45
N VAL A 486 -33.91 11.96 -11.28
CA VAL A 486 -34.61 12.10 -10.01
C VAL A 486 -34.64 13.58 -9.65
N LEU A 487 -35.85 14.11 -9.46
CA LEU A 487 -36.06 15.47 -9.02
C LEU A 487 -36.34 15.46 -7.53
N ASN A 488 -35.55 16.22 -6.79
CA ASN A 488 -35.72 16.43 -5.37
C ASN A 488 -36.30 17.82 -5.09
N TRP A 489 -37.26 17.88 -4.18
CA TRP A 489 -37.75 19.14 -3.62
C TRP A 489 -37.53 19.15 -2.10
N ALA A 490 -36.43 19.78 -1.66
CA ALA A 490 -36.14 19.95 -0.23
C ALA A 490 -36.87 21.16 0.41
N GLY A 491 -37.72 21.87 -0.34
CA GLY A 491 -38.50 23.01 0.14
C GLY A 491 -39.60 22.61 1.13
N GLN A 492 -40.10 23.59 1.90
CA GLN A 492 -41.29 23.35 2.73
C GLN A 492 -42.56 23.35 1.87
N GLY A 493 -43.22 22.19 1.75
CA GLY A 493 -44.47 22.03 1.01
C GLY A 493 -44.25 21.45 -0.38
N ASP A 494 -45.22 21.66 -1.27
CA ASP A 494 -45.15 21.18 -2.66
C ASP A 494 -44.34 22.16 -3.54
N ALA A 495 -43.66 21.64 -4.56
CA ALA A 495 -42.93 22.44 -5.54
C ALA A 495 -43.87 23.44 -6.26
N PRO A 496 -43.47 24.70 -6.49
CA PRO A 496 -44.27 25.66 -7.23
C PRO A 496 -44.57 25.17 -8.65
N THR A 497 -45.83 25.30 -9.07
CA THR A 497 -46.26 25.03 -10.45
C THR A 497 -46.05 26.27 -11.32
N GLY A 498 -45.81 26.06 -12.63
CA GLY A 498 -45.57 27.13 -13.59
C GLY A 498 -44.13 27.62 -13.64
N GLU A 499 -43.23 27.03 -12.85
CA GLU A 499 -41.81 27.39 -12.82
C GLU A 499 -40.97 26.46 -13.71
N THR A 500 -39.92 27.03 -14.32
CA THR A 500 -38.95 26.30 -15.14
C THR A 500 -37.59 26.36 -14.48
N TYR A 501 -36.98 25.19 -14.26
CA TYR A 501 -35.68 25.03 -13.64
C TYR A 501 -34.67 24.53 -14.67
N THR A 502 -33.64 25.33 -14.99
CA THR A 502 -32.53 24.85 -15.82
C THR A 502 -31.57 24.04 -14.93
N ILE A 503 -31.64 22.71 -15.01
CA ILE A 503 -30.83 21.80 -14.17
C ILE A 503 -29.47 21.47 -14.78
N LEU A 504 -29.33 21.64 -16.11
CA LEU A 504 -28.09 21.41 -16.83
C LEU A 504 -27.91 22.43 -17.94
N THR A 505 -26.70 22.93 -18.11
CA THR A 505 -26.26 23.72 -19.27
C THR A 505 -25.01 23.09 -19.87
N ALA A 506 -24.88 23.10 -21.20
CA ALA A 506 -23.76 22.53 -21.92
C ALA A 506 -23.45 23.31 -23.21
N GLY A 507 -22.26 23.13 -23.77
CA GLY A 507 -21.97 23.54 -25.15
C GLY A 507 -22.82 22.78 -26.18
N SER A 508 -23.08 21.49 -25.92
CA SER A 508 -24.16 20.75 -26.57
C SER A 508 -24.76 19.67 -25.67
N VAL A 509 -26.08 19.42 -25.78
CA VAL A 509 -26.78 18.32 -25.10
C VAL A 509 -27.31 17.32 -26.13
N SER A 510 -27.10 16.03 -25.86
CA SER A 510 -27.63 14.93 -26.66
C SER A 510 -28.20 13.83 -25.78
N GLY A 511 -29.16 13.07 -26.31
CA GLY A 511 -29.86 12.01 -25.58
C GLY A 511 -31.16 12.48 -24.93
N SER A 512 -31.71 11.63 -24.07
CA SER A 512 -32.93 11.88 -23.28
C SER A 512 -32.93 10.95 -22.06
N PHE A 513 -33.58 11.35 -20.98
CA PHE A 513 -33.85 10.43 -19.87
C PHE A 513 -34.93 9.42 -20.27
N ASP A 514 -34.72 8.16 -19.93
CA ASP A 514 -35.70 7.08 -20.05
C ASP A 514 -36.80 7.19 -19.00
N THR A 515 -36.49 7.76 -17.84
CA THR A 515 -37.44 7.91 -16.72
C THR A 515 -37.20 9.22 -15.99
N VAL A 516 -38.29 9.85 -15.54
CA VAL A 516 -38.27 11.03 -14.67
C VAL A 516 -39.03 10.65 -13.40
N ASP A 517 -38.35 10.67 -12.27
CA ASP A 517 -38.93 10.49 -10.94
C ASP A 517 -39.17 11.86 -10.32
N ASP A 518 -40.44 12.25 -10.27
CA ASP A 518 -40.94 13.50 -9.70
C ASP A 518 -41.75 13.26 -8.43
N SER A 519 -41.64 12.07 -7.83
CA SER A 519 -42.44 11.65 -6.68
C SER A 519 -42.21 12.50 -5.43
N THR A 520 -41.08 13.21 -5.35
CA THR A 520 -40.73 14.07 -4.22
C THR A 520 -41.26 15.50 -4.35
N LEU A 521 -41.78 15.89 -5.52
CA LEU A 521 -42.22 17.27 -5.78
C LEU A 521 -43.46 17.68 -4.96
N GLY A 522 -44.14 16.72 -4.33
CA GLY A 522 -45.32 16.96 -3.50
C GLY A 522 -46.63 16.53 -4.16
N PHE A 523 -47.74 16.81 -3.49
CA PHE A 523 -49.05 16.38 -3.97
C PHE A 523 -49.47 17.15 -5.23
N ASN A 524 -50.02 16.43 -6.21
CA ASN A 524 -50.50 17.02 -7.46
C ASN A 524 -49.41 17.83 -8.18
N ARG A 525 -48.19 17.29 -8.26
CA ARG A 525 -47.06 17.85 -9.01
C ARG A 525 -46.55 16.84 -10.04
N ARG A 526 -46.08 17.36 -11.16
CA ARG A 526 -45.45 16.63 -12.25
C ARG A 526 -44.35 17.46 -12.89
N ALA A 527 -43.31 16.82 -13.38
CA ALA A 527 -42.26 17.46 -14.15
C ALA A 527 -42.30 17.10 -15.64
N PHE A 528 -42.08 18.10 -16.50
CA PHE A 528 -41.80 17.93 -17.92
C PHE A 528 -40.36 18.31 -18.20
N VAL A 529 -39.61 17.40 -18.81
CA VAL A 529 -38.21 17.63 -19.16
C VAL A 529 -38.11 18.03 -20.62
N THR A 530 -37.54 19.21 -20.87
CA THR A 530 -37.19 19.69 -22.21
C THR A 530 -35.68 19.65 -22.40
N VAL A 531 -35.24 18.87 -23.39
CA VAL A 531 -33.83 18.79 -23.79
C VAL A 531 -33.62 19.76 -24.96
N ASN A 532 -33.06 20.93 -24.65
CA ASN A 532 -32.64 21.91 -25.64
C ASN A 532 -31.24 21.55 -26.20
N PRO A 533 -30.78 22.18 -27.29
CA PRO A 533 -29.44 21.92 -27.82
C PRO A 533 -28.29 22.22 -26.83
N ASP A 534 -28.50 23.10 -25.86
CA ASP A 534 -27.49 23.60 -24.91
C ASP A 534 -27.95 23.59 -23.44
N SER A 535 -29.16 23.09 -23.16
CA SER A 535 -29.67 23.03 -21.78
C SER A 535 -30.69 21.91 -21.56
N ILE A 536 -30.88 21.55 -20.29
CA ILE A 536 -32.00 20.73 -19.84
C ILE A 536 -32.83 21.57 -18.88
N GLU A 537 -34.10 21.72 -19.22
CA GLU A 537 -35.07 22.48 -18.46
C GLU A 537 -36.15 21.55 -17.92
N VAL A 538 -36.51 21.76 -16.66
CA VAL A 538 -37.55 21.03 -15.94
C VAL A 538 -38.69 22.01 -15.68
N PHE A 539 -39.84 21.78 -16.31
CA PHE A 539 -41.05 22.55 -16.05
C PHE A 539 -41.92 21.80 -15.04
N VAL A 540 -42.17 22.41 -13.88
CA VAL A 540 -43.04 21.82 -12.86
C VAL A 540 -44.45 22.33 -13.05
N THR A 541 -45.41 21.41 -13.15
CA THR A 541 -46.83 21.70 -13.25
C THR A 541 -47.63 20.73 -12.39
N CYS A 542 -48.96 20.76 -12.47
CA CYS A 542 -49.80 19.81 -11.75
C CYS A 542 -50.07 18.53 -12.55
N LEU A 543 -50.44 17.43 -11.88
CA LEU A 543 -50.64 16.11 -12.52
C LEU A 543 -51.66 16.14 -13.67
N THR A 544 -52.57 17.13 -13.67
CA THR A 544 -53.61 17.26 -14.68
C THR A 544 -53.27 18.17 -15.86
N ASP A 545 -52.14 18.87 -15.82
CA ASP A 545 -51.58 19.54 -17.00
C ASP A 545 -50.74 18.49 -17.75
N LEU A 546 -51.39 17.77 -18.67
CA LEU A 546 -50.76 16.64 -19.36
C LEU A 546 -50.03 17.03 -20.63
N ASN A 547 -50.27 18.23 -21.16
CA ASN A 547 -49.53 18.74 -22.31
C ASN A 547 -48.31 19.59 -21.90
N GLY A 548 -48.20 19.93 -20.61
CA GLY A 548 -47.06 20.64 -20.03
C GLY A 548 -46.98 22.10 -20.44
N ASP A 549 -48.10 22.75 -20.75
CA ASP A 549 -48.13 24.14 -21.21
C ASP A 549 -48.39 25.17 -20.08
N GLY A 550 -48.63 24.69 -18.86
CA GLY A 550 -48.88 25.50 -17.67
C GLY A 550 -50.32 25.99 -17.52
N LEU A 551 -51.22 25.63 -18.44
CA LEU A 551 -52.61 26.07 -18.44
C LEU A 551 -53.56 24.86 -18.45
N LEU A 552 -54.33 24.70 -17.36
CA LEU A 552 -55.39 23.69 -17.34
C LEU A 552 -56.54 24.05 -18.27
N ASP A 553 -56.61 23.40 -19.43
CA ASP A 553 -57.64 23.64 -20.43
C ASP A 553 -58.15 22.36 -21.12
N LEU A 554 -58.83 22.52 -22.27
CA LEU A 554 -59.41 21.38 -23.00
C LEU A 554 -58.34 20.48 -23.63
N SER A 555 -57.14 21.00 -23.85
CA SER A 555 -55.98 20.30 -24.39
C SER A 555 -55.53 19.21 -23.42
N ASP A 556 -55.53 19.47 -22.11
CA ASP A 556 -55.22 18.46 -21.09
C ASP A 556 -56.22 17.34 -21.02
N ILE A 557 -57.51 17.66 -21.11
CA ILE A 557 -58.58 16.66 -21.15
C ILE A 557 -58.38 15.76 -22.38
N THR A 558 -57.97 16.35 -23.50
CA THR A 558 -57.68 15.63 -24.74
C THR A 558 -56.43 14.75 -24.58
N ALA A 559 -55.36 15.28 -23.97
CA ALA A 559 -54.12 14.57 -23.69
C ALA A 559 -54.36 13.39 -22.73
N PHE A 560 -55.09 13.59 -21.64
CA PHE A 560 -55.51 12.53 -20.71
C PHE A 560 -56.33 11.45 -21.41
N THR A 561 -57.33 11.83 -22.20
CA THR A 561 -58.16 10.86 -22.92
C THR A 561 -57.32 10.01 -23.87
N GLN A 562 -56.33 10.61 -24.54
CA GLN A 562 -55.44 9.91 -25.46
C GLN A 562 -54.46 8.99 -24.71
N ALA A 563 -53.83 9.49 -23.64
CA ALA A 563 -52.94 8.72 -22.78
C ALA A 563 -53.67 7.52 -22.15
N PHE A 564 -54.87 7.74 -21.59
CA PHE A 564 -55.71 6.70 -21.00
C PHE A 564 -56.10 5.61 -22.01
N GLN A 565 -56.46 6.00 -23.26
CA GLN A 565 -56.77 5.03 -24.32
C GLN A 565 -55.57 4.18 -24.75
N ASN A 566 -54.37 4.73 -24.63
CA ASN A 566 -53.13 4.06 -24.99
C ASN A 566 -52.52 3.27 -23.82
N ASN A 567 -53.12 3.29 -22.63
CA ASN A 567 -52.52 2.78 -21.38
C ASN A 567 -51.13 3.40 -21.14
N ASP A 568 -51.00 4.68 -21.44
CA ASP A 568 -49.78 5.45 -21.19
C ASP A 568 -49.69 5.76 -19.68
N PRO A 569 -48.56 5.48 -19.01
CA PRO A 569 -48.38 5.77 -17.58
C PRO A 569 -48.77 7.19 -17.15
N LEU A 570 -48.74 8.18 -18.05
CA LEU A 570 -49.19 9.54 -17.76
C LEU A 570 -50.65 9.66 -17.31
N ALA A 571 -51.51 8.70 -17.69
CA ALA A 571 -52.93 8.67 -17.33
C ALA A 571 -53.26 7.74 -16.15
N ASP A 572 -52.28 7.04 -15.58
CA ASP A 572 -52.41 6.18 -14.42
C ASP A 572 -52.22 7.02 -13.16
N LEU A 573 -53.30 7.60 -12.66
CA LEU A 573 -53.28 8.59 -11.57
C LEU A 573 -53.80 8.01 -10.25
N ALA A 574 -54.36 6.79 -10.27
CA ALA A 574 -54.95 6.15 -9.10
C ALA A 574 -54.26 4.81 -8.78
N GLN A 575 -54.31 4.41 -7.50
CA GLN A 575 -53.83 3.09 -7.08
C GLN A 575 -54.90 2.02 -7.35
N PRO A 576 -54.50 0.77 -7.69
CA PRO A 576 -53.12 0.30 -7.86
C PRO A 576 -52.51 0.73 -9.20
N GLU A 577 -51.24 1.14 -9.20
CA GLU A 577 -50.49 1.44 -10.42
C GLU A 577 -50.51 0.28 -11.43
N GLY A 578 -50.51 0.63 -12.71
CA GLY A 578 -50.61 -0.24 -13.87
C GLY A 578 -52.04 -0.61 -14.28
N LEU A 579 -53.06 -0.02 -13.64
CA LEU A 579 -54.47 -0.36 -13.87
C LEU A 579 -55.31 0.85 -14.29
N PHE A 580 -55.44 1.05 -15.60
CA PHE A 580 -56.22 2.12 -16.20
C PHE A 580 -57.74 1.87 -16.10
N ASP A 581 -58.40 2.48 -15.12
CA ASP A 581 -59.83 2.31 -14.86
C ASP A 581 -60.61 3.60 -14.51
N LEU A 582 -61.82 3.45 -13.97
CA LEU A 582 -62.66 4.59 -13.63
C LEU A 582 -62.09 5.42 -12.46
N ALA A 583 -61.23 4.85 -11.62
CA ALA A 583 -60.54 5.54 -10.55
C ALA A 583 -59.59 6.61 -11.11
N ASP A 584 -58.81 6.31 -12.16
CA ASP A 584 -57.94 7.31 -12.80
C ASP A 584 -58.72 8.48 -13.37
N ILE A 585 -59.84 8.18 -14.03
CA ILE A 585 -60.72 9.21 -14.58
C ILE A 585 -61.27 10.09 -13.45
N ASN A 586 -61.70 9.48 -12.34
CA ASN A 586 -62.21 10.22 -11.19
C ASN A 586 -61.11 11.06 -10.53
N THR A 587 -59.89 10.52 -10.41
CA THR A 587 -58.72 11.24 -9.89
C THR A 587 -58.37 12.42 -10.79
N PHE A 588 -58.27 12.22 -12.11
CA PHE A 588 -58.04 13.27 -13.09
C PHE A 588 -59.09 14.38 -12.97
N VAL A 589 -60.39 14.04 -13.00
CA VAL A 589 -61.47 15.04 -12.90
C VAL A 589 -61.40 15.79 -11.57
N SER A 590 -61.10 15.10 -10.47
CA SER A 590 -60.98 15.72 -9.15
C SER A 590 -59.81 16.71 -9.11
N LEU A 591 -58.63 16.31 -9.60
CA LEU A 591 -57.43 17.15 -9.61
C LEU A 591 -57.59 18.34 -10.58
N PHE A 592 -58.21 18.11 -11.75
CA PHE A 592 -58.45 19.15 -12.75
C PHE A 592 -59.40 20.23 -12.21
N GLN A 593 -60.43 19.82 -11.44
CA GLN A 593 -61.34 20.75 -10.76
C GLN A 593 -60.69 21.51 -9.60
N SER A 594 -59.69 20.94 -8.93
CA SER A 594 -58.93 21.66 -7.90
C SER A 594 -57.94 22.68 -8.46
N GLY A 595 -57.59 22.56 -9.74
CA GLY A 595 -56.56 23.39 -10.38
C GLY A 595 -55.14 22.95 -10.02
N CYS A 596 -54.14 23.74 -10.45
CA CYS A 596 -52.72 23.48 -10.16
C CYS A 596 -52.20 24.13 -8.86
N ASN A 597 -53.09 24.48 -7.92
CA ASN A 597 -52.70 25.08 -6.63
C ASN A 597 -52.33 24.03 -5.59
#